data_AF-A0A4Y4D9S0-F1
#
_entry.id   AF-A0A4Y4D9S0-F1
#
_cell.length_a   1.000
_cell.length_b   1.000
_cell.length_c   1.000
_cell.angle_alpha   90.00
_cell.angle_beta   90.00
_cell.angle_gamma   90.00
#
_symmetry.space_group_name_H-M   'P 1'
#
loop_
_entity.id
_entity.type
_entity.pdbx_description
1 polymer ?
#
loop_
_entity_poly.entity_id
_entity_poly.type
_entity_poly.pdbx_seq_one_letter_code
_entity_poly.pdbx_strand_id
1 'polypeptide(L)'
;MGQAGLSPEDAVTRSIRVLADEGYLETTVEQLAHAAGISRATFFRKYGSKEDMVFADHAATLERLDLLLQRPGLTPQAGLVEGARLVFRHHLDHPERAVARHDLLQSVESLRDREIAMSSRYERVFQAFLRRALPGSADRRVTAVALAASTVAVHNAFLRTWLRDPGPASGEQLVAALSERVAWLCSAFGVGVSSTARGFPADVTFLPPEISVEFDDDAARRRSGGPSPVVVVVPQGADPAVVAERTARSVYEALKS
;
A
#
# COMPACT_ATOMS: atom_id res chain seq x y z
N MET A 1 30.21 25.53 29.97
CA MET A 1 29.28 24.76 30.83
C MET A 1 27.98 24.62 30.03
N GLY A 2 27.80 23.60 29.20
CA GLY A 2 27.91 22.18 29.54
C GLY A 2 26.57 21.67 30.09
N GLN A 3 25.44 21.96 29.41
CA GLN A 3 24.19 21.24 29.70
C GLN A 3 24.20 19.95 28.87
N ALA A 4 24.57 18.89 29.58
CA ALA A 4 24.46 17.51 29.16
C ALA A 4 23.03 17.25 28.64
N GLY A 5 22.95 16.64 27.47
CA GLY A 5 21.71 16.26 26.82
C GLY A 5 20.83 15.43 27.77
N LEU A 6 19.62 15.95 28.02
CA LEU A 6 18.53 15.18 28.59
C LEU A 6 18.38 13.89 27.78
N SER A 7 18.52 12.73 28.42
CA SER A 7 18.11 11.46 27.84
C SER A 7 16.59 11.51 27.56
N PRO A 8 16.14 11.09 26.38
CA PRO A 8 15.43 12.01 25.50
C PRO A 8 14.04 11.49 25.21
N GLU A 9 13.13 11.53 26.19
CA GLU A 9 11.73 11.48 25.79
C GLU A 9 11.49 12.67 24.86
N ASP A 10 11.14 12.40 23.61
CA ASP A 10 10.92 13.41 22.59
C ASP A 10 9.85 14.39 23.13
N ALA A 11 10.07 15.69 22.99
CA ALA A 11 9.16 16.74 23.48
C ALA A 11 7.71 16.50 23.02
N VAL A 12 7.53 15.86 21.86
CA VAL A 12 6.25 15.41 21.32
C VAL A 12 5.59 14.38 22.25
N THR A 13 6.31 13.34 22.70
CA THR A 13 5.75 12.29 23.58
C THR A 13 5.30 12.87 24.91
N ARG A 14 6.13 13.72 25.55
CA ARG A 14 5.76 14.42 26.79
C ARG A 14 4.53 15.29 26.59
N SER A 15 4.47 16.04 25.48
CA SER A 15 3.35 16.93 25.19
C SER A 15 2.05 16.14 24.99
N ILE A 16 2.10 14.99 24.30
CA ILE A 16 0.93 14.12 24.12
C ILE A 16 0.46 13.55 25.47
N ARG A 17 1.37 13.16 26.37
CA ARG A 17 1.02 12.71 27.72
C ARG A 17 0.34 13.81 28.54
N VAL A 18 0.89 15.03 28.56
CA VAL A 18 0.26 16.17 29.23
C VAL A 18 -1.15 16.41 28.70
N LEU A 19 -1.35 16.35 27.38
CA LEU A 19 -2.68 16.51 26.78
C LEU A 19 -3.65 15.38 27.17
N ALA A 20 -3.15 14.16 27.36
CA ALA A 20 -3.97 13.02 27.77
C ALA A 20 -4.32 13.09 29.27
N ASP A 21 -3.37 13.48 30.12
CA ASP A 21 -3.52 13.49 31.58
C ASP A 21 -4.31 14.70 32.09
N GLU A 22 -4.03 15.89 31.54
CA GLU A 22 -4.64 17.16 31.99
C GLU A 22 -5.90 17.53 31.20
N GLY A 23 -6.18 16.83 30.11
CA GLY A 23 -7.26 17.14 29.19
C GLY A 23 -6.83 18.08 28.06
N TYR A 24 -7.27 17.78 26.84
CA TYR A 24 -6.83 18.49 25.64
C TYR A 24 -7.24 19.96 25.63
N LEU A 25 -8.45 20.28 26.11
CA LEU A 25 -9.00 21.64 26.05
C LEU A 25 -8.40 22.53 27.14
N GLU A 26 -8.17 21.93 28.31
CA GLU A 26 -7.67 22.55 29.53
C GLU A 26 -6.17 22.86 29.45
N THR A 27 -5.42 22.06 28.70
CA THR A 27 -3.98 22.25 28.51
C THR A 27 -3.67 23.46 27.62
N THR A 28 -2.88 24.39 28.13
CA THR A 28 -2.40 25.58 27.42
C THR A 28 -1.10 25.34 26.65
N VAL A 29 -0.81 26.19 25.65
CA VAL A 29 0.49 26.16 24.94
C VAL A 29 1.66 26.44 25.90
N GLU A 30 1.44 27.27 26.91
CA GLU A 30 2.41 27.54 27.98
C GLU A 30 2.78 26.28 28.76
N GLN A 31 1.80 25.47 29.18
CA GLN A 31 2.05 24.20 29.84
C GLN A 31 2.84 23.24 28.94
N LEU A 32 2.47 23.14 27.66
CA LEU A 32 3.19 22.30 26.70
C LEU A 32 4.63 22.79 26.46
N ALA A 33 4.82 24.10 26.33
CA ALA A 33 6.14 24.69 26.15
C ALA A 33 7.02 24.43 27.39
N HIS A 34 6.45 24.56 28.58
CA HIS A 34 7.12 24.23 29.84
C HIS A 34 7.51 22.74 29.90
N ALA A 35 6.59 21.83 29.58
CA ALA A 35 6.84 20.39 29.53
C ALA A 35 7.88 19.99 28.46
N ALA A 36 7.94 20.74 27.36
CA ALA A 36 8.92 20.58 26.30
C ALA A 36 10.27 21.25 26.60
N GLY A 37 10.40 22.02 27.69
CA GLY A 37 11.61 22.74 28.05
C GLY A 37 11.96 23.90 27.12
N ILE A 38 10.96 24.51 26.48
CA ILE A 38 11.14 25.60 25.51
C ILE A 38 10.28 26.82 25.87
N SER A 39 10.63 28.00 25.35
CA SER A 39 9.78 29.19 25.51
C SER A 39 8.52 29.09 24.65
N ARG A 40 7.44 29.77 25.07
CA ARG A 40 6.19 29.88 24.30
C ARG A 40 6.43 30.37 22.86
N ALA A 41 7.28 31.38 22.67
CA ALA A 41 7.65 31.87 21.34
C ALA A 41 8.37 30.81 20.49
N THR A 42 9.20 29.97 21.11
CA THR A 42 9.88 28.85 20.43
C THR A 42 8.90 27.73 20.09
N PHE A 43 7.91 27.46 20.95
CA PHE A 43 6.84 26.52 20.66
C PHE A 43 6.07 26.93 19.39
N PHE A 44 5.56 28.16 19.33
CA PHE A 44 4.82 28.64 18.16
C PHE A 44 5.65 28.62 16.89
N ARG A 45 6.94 29.00 16.96
CA ARG A 45 7.84 28.95 15.80
C ARG A 45 8.08 27.51 15.32
N LYS A 46 8.21 26.55 16.23
CA LYS A 46 8.57 25.16 15.89
C LYS A 46 7.34 24.34 15.46
N TYR A 47 6.21 24.55 16.11
CA TYR A 47 5.03 23.70 15.94
C TYR A 47 3.83 24.46 15.39
N GLY A 48 3.63 25.73 15.72
CA GLY A 48 2.47 26.51 15.26
C GLY A 48 1.25 26.37 16.18
N SER A 49 0.75 25.17 16.42
CA SER A 49 -0.42 24.93 17.30
C SER A 49 -0.27 23.70 18.20
N LYS A 50 -1.24 23.48 19.10
CA LYS A 50 -1.33 22.25 19.92
C LYS A 50 -1.51 21.03 19.02
N GLU A 51 -2.40 21.13 18.03
CA GLU A 51 -2.65 20.10 17.03
C GLU A 51 -1.35 19.78 16.27
N ASP A 52 -0.63 20.79 15.81
CA ASP A 52 0.59 20.58 15.03
C ASP A 52 1.71 19.93 15.84
N MET A 53 1.80 20.23 17.14
CA MET A 53 2.73 19.56 18.05
C MET A 53 2.48 18.04 18.12
N VAL A 54 1.22 17.60 18.20
CA VAL A 54 0.86 16.16 18.30
C VAL A 54 1.37 15.34 17.11
N PHE A 55 1.52 15.98 15.94
CA PHE A 55 1.98 15.35 14.70
C PHE A 55 3.35 15.81 14.22
N ALA A 56 4.12 16.53 15.05
CA ALA A 56 5.35 17.19 14.62
C ALA A 56 6.42 16.20 14.09
N ASP A 57 6.46 14.99 14.62
CA ASP A 57 7.36 13.90 14.19
C ASP A 57 7.04 13.37 12.78
N HIS A 58 5.81 13.55 12.28
CA HIS A 58 5.45 13.10 10.94
C HIS A 58 6.13 13.92 9.84
N ALA A 59 6.56 15.17 10.11
CA ALA A 59 7.28 15.97 9.12
C ALA A 59 8.61 15.30 8.72
N ALA A 60 9.39 14.87 9.70
CA ALA A 60 10.66 14.16 9.48
C ALA A 60 10.43 12.77 8.84
N THR A 61 9.33 12.10 9.18
CA THR A 61 8.96 10.82 8.56
C THR A 61 8.55 10.98 7.09
N LEU A 62 7.80 12.04 6.75
CA LEU A 62 7.47 12.38 5.37
C LEU A 62 8.71 12.72 4.54
N GLU A 63 9.67 13.46 5.11
CA GLU A 63 10.94 13.75 4.46
C GLU A 63 11.74 12.46 4.18
N ARG A 64 11.86 11.58 5.18
CA ARG A 64 12.50 10.27 5.00
C ARG A 64 11.82 9.42 3.94
N LEU A 65 10.48 9.41 3.91
CA LEU A 65 9.71 8.71 2.89
C LEU A 65 9.96 9.29 1.49
N ASP A 66 9.96 10.61 1.35
CA ASP A 66 10.21 11.27 0.06
C ASP A 66 11.62 10.97 -0.44
N LEU A 67 12.64 11.09 0.42
CA LEU A 67 14.03 10.72 0.09
C LEU A 67 14.15 9.26 -0.35
N LEU A 68 13.48 8.34 0.35
CA LEU A 68 13.44 6.92 -0.03
C LEU A 68 12.87 6.77 -1.44
N LEU A 69 11.74 7.40 -1.73
CA LEU A 69 11.02 7.26 -3.00
C LEU A 69 11.66 8.04 -4.15
N GLN A 70 12.64 8.89 -3.88
CA GLN A 70 13.50 9.52 -4.88
C GLN A 70 14.67 8.64 -5.33
N ARG A 71 14.94 7.51 -4.66
CA ARG A 71 16.01 6.59 -5.06
C ARG A 71 15.83 6.09 -6.50
N PRO A 72 16.87 6.15 -7.35
CA PRO A 72 16.77 5.70 -8.72
C PRO A 72 16.58 4.18 -8.79
N GLY A 73 15.84 3.72 -9.81
CA GLY A 73 15.64 2.30 -10.08
C GLY A 73 14.63 1.59 -9.17
N LEU A 74 13.96 2.29 -8.24
CA LEU A 74 12.85 1.71 -7.48
C LEU A 74 11.67 1.36 -8.39
N THR A 75 11.27 0.09 -8.37
CA THR A 75 10.00 -0.32 -8.98
C THR A 75 8.83 0.24 -8.16
N PRO A 76 7.65 0.46 -8.77
CA PRO A 76 6.47 0.92 -8.04
C PRO A 76 6.15 0.06 -6.81
N GLN A 77 6.23 -1.27 -6.96
CA GLN A 77 5.96 -2.21 -5.87
C GLN A 77 7.00 -2.09 -4.75
N ALA A 78 8.30 -2.06 -5.09
CA ALA A 78 9.35 -1.92 -4.10
C ALA A 78 9.22 -0.60 -3.33
N GLY A 79 8.98 0.52 -4.02
CA GLY A 79 8.79 1.82 -3.38
C GLY A 79 7.59 1.85 -2.43
N LEU A 80 6.45 1.29 -2.82
CA LEU A 80 5.27 1.23 -1.93
C LEU A 80 5.50 0.33 -0.71
N VAL A 81 6.11 -0.85 -0.90
CA VAL A 81 6.41 -1.77 0.21
C VAL A 81 7.44 -1.16 1.16
N GLU A 82 8.58 -0.68 0.65
CA GLU A 82 9.63 -0.06 1.47
C GLU A 82 9.11 1.20 2.18
N GLY A 83 8.35 2.04 1.48
CA GLY A 83 7.76 3.25 2.04
C GLY A 83 6.73 2.95 3.14
N ALA A 84 5.81 2.02 2.90
CA ALA A 84 4.82 1.63 3.91
C ALA A 84 5.49 1.03 5.16
N ARG A 85 6.53 0.20 4.98
CA ARG A 85 7.34 -0.32 6.09
C ARG A 85 8.03 0.79 6.87
N LEU A 86 8.67 1.75 6.18
CA LEU A 86 9.34 2.87 6.83
C LEU A 86 8.38 3.64 7.74
N VAL A 87 7.20 3.98 7.23
CA VAL A 87 6.18 4.71 8.01
C VAL A 87 5.65 3.86 9.16
N PHE A 88 5.42 2.56 8.95
CA PHE A 88 4.96 1.67 10.02
C PHE A 88 5.99 1.53 11.14
N ARG A 89 7.27 1.32 10.78
CA ARG A 89 8.36 1.20 11.77
C ARG A 89 8.55 2.46 12.60
N HIS A 90 8.29 3.65 12.05
CA HIS A 90 8.28 4.88 12.84
C HIS A 90 7.38 4.81 14.08
N HIS A 91 6.24 4.11 13.98
CA HIS A 91 5.35 3.86 15.12
C HIS A 91 5.91 2.80 16.07
N LEU A 92 6.50 1.73 15.53
CA LEU A 92 7.12 0.65 16.32
C LEU A 92 8.34 1.12 17.13
N ASP A 93 9.10 2.06 16.58
CA ASP A 93 10.27 2.65 17.25
C ASP A 93 9.85 3.55 18.43
N HIS A 94 8.58 4.00 18.46
CA HIS A 94 8.04 4.91 19.48
C HIS A 94 6.63 4.48 19.94
N PRO A 95 6.49 3.30 20.56
CA PRO A 95 5.19 2.70 20.80
C PRO A 95 4.34 3.48 21.80
N GLU A 96 4.96 3.98 22.88
CA GLU A 96 4.28 4.81 23.87
C GLU A 96 3.66 6.07 23.24
N ARG A 97 4.37 6.69 22.29
CA ARG A 97 3.89 7.88 21.56
C ARG A 97 2.75 7.53 20.62
N ALA A 98 2.85 6.40 19.91
CA ALA A 98 1.83 5.95 18.98
C ALA A 98 0.52 5.63 19.70
N VAL A 99 0.60 4.93 20.85
CA VAL A 99 -0.54 4.61 21.71
C VAL A 99 -1.15 5.90 22.29
N ALA A 100 -0.34 6.74 22.93
CA ALA A 100 -0.86 7.97 23.55
C ALA A 100 -1.52 8.91 22.52
N ARG A 101 -0.96 9.00 21.29
CA ARG A 101 -1.60 9.74 20.19
C ARG A 101 -2.92 9.10 19.79
N HIS A 102 -2.97 7.78 19.67
CA HIS A 102 -4.19 7.06 19.30
C HIS A 102 -5.33 7.31 20.29
N ASP A 103 -5.04 7.22 21.59
CA ASP A 103 -6.02 7.44 22.65
C ASP A 103 -6.55 8.88 22.62
N LEU A 104 -5.65 9.86 22.44
CA LEU A 104 -6.02 11.27 22.32
C LEU A 104 -6.91 11.54 21.08
N LEU A 105 -6.66 10.84 19.97
CA LEU A 105 -7.49 10.91 18.77
C LEU A 105 -8.88 10.29 18.95
N GLN A 106 -9.07 9.39 19.91
CA GLN A 106 -10.39 8.84 20.22
C GLN A 106 -11.26 9.79 21.06
N SER A 107 -10.70 10.85 21.65
CA SER A 107 -11.45 11.80 22.47
C SER A 107 -11.60 13.18 21.83
N VAL A 108 -10.74 13.57 20.88
CA VAL A 108 -10.69 14.95 20.35
C VAL A 108 -10.96 15.00 18.84
N GLU A 109 -12.07 15.63 18.44
CA GLU A 109 -12.49 15.76 17.03
C GLU A 109 -11.48 16.53 16.16
N SER A 110 -10.99 17.69 16.61
CA SER A 110 -10.05 18.50 15.83
C SER A 110 -8.73 17.77 15.53
N LEU A 111 -8.32 16.84 16.39
CA LEU A 111 -7.15 15.99 16.13
C LEU A 111 -7.44 14.90 15.10
N ARG A 112 -8.66 14.37 15.02
CA ARG A 112 -9.07 13.44 13.95
C ARG A 112 -9.05 14.12 12.59
N ASP A 113 -9.56 15.35 12.49
CA ASP A 113 -9.47 16.14 11.25
C ASP A 113 -8.00 16.37 10.85
N ARG A 114 -7.15 16.62 11.84
CA ARG A 114 -5.70 16.76 11.62
C ARG A 114 -5.06 15.46 11.16
N GLU A 115 -5.48 14.31 11.69
CA GLU A 115 -5.03 12.97 11.26
C GLU A 115 -5.42 12.68 9.80
N ILE A 116 -6.64 13.05 9.38
CA ILE A 116 -7.08 12.93 7.98
C ILE A 116 -6.17 13.78 7.09
N ALA A 117 -5.96 15.05 7.45
CA ALA A 117 -5.07 15.94 6.70
C ALA A 117 -3.64 15.41 6.64
N MET A 118 -3.15 14.74 7.71
CA MET A 118 -1.84 14.10 7.76
C MET A 118 -1.77 12.89 6.83
N SER A 119 -2.78 12.02 6.84
CA SER A 119 -2.90 10.87 5.93
C SER A 119 -2.84 11.30 4.46
N SER A 120 -3.54 12.38 4.10
CA SER A 120 -3.48 12.96 2.75
C SER A 120 -2.09 13.51 2.38
N ARG A 121 -1.20 13.80 3.34
CA ARG A 121 0.20 14.17 3.03
C ARG A 121 1.00 12.94 2.58
N TYR A 122 0.85 11.81 3.29
CA TYR A 122 1.48 10.54 2.92
C TYR A 122 1.02 10.07 1.54
N GLU A 123 -0.30 10.14 1.28
CA GLU A 123 -0.86 9.80 -0.03
C GLU A 123 -0.23 10.62 -1.15
N ARG A 124 -0.03 11.93 -0.95
CA ARG A 124 0.58 12.81 -1.96
C ARG A 124 2.02 12.41 -2.29
N VAL A 125 2.80 11.98 -1.30
CA VAL A 125 4.19 11.52 -1.51
C VAL A 125 4.19 10.22 -2.32
N PHE A 126 3.37 9.23 -1.93
CA PHE A 126 3.22 7.99 -2.70
C PHE A 126 2.70 8.23 -4.12
N GLN A 127 1.70 9.11 -4.27
CA GLN A 127 1.13 9.47 -5.57
C GLN A 127 2.19 10.14 -6.46
N ALA A 128 3.01 11.05 -5.92
CA ALA A 128 4.09 11.69 -6.67
C ALA A 128 5.11 10.68 -7.17
N PHE A 129 5.51 9.74 -6.31
CA PHE A 129 6.35 8.61 -6.67
C PHE A 129 5.73 7.76 -7.79
N LEU A 130 4.48 7.33 -7.63
CA LEU A 130 3.80 6.47 -8.61
C LEU A 130 3.61 7.14 -9.96
N ARG A 131 3.35 8.46 -10.01
CA ARG A 131 3.27 9.21 -11.27
C ARG A 131 4.57 9.14 -12.07
N ARG A 132 5.72 9.06 -11.40
CA ARG A 132 7.05 8.93 -12.01
C ARG A 132 7.41 7.48 -12.33
N ALA A 133 7.04 6.54 -11.45
CA ALA A 133 7.49 5.15 -11.53
C ALA A 133 6.59 4.24 -12.39
N LEU A 134 5.31 4.57 -12.54
CA LEU A 134 4.39 3.77 -13.36
C LEU A 134 4.65 3.98 -14.86
N PRO A 135 4.49 2.93 -15.68
CA PRO A 135 4.60 3.05 -17.13
C PRO A 135 3.54 4.00 -17.71
N GLY A 136 3.82 4.54 -18.90
CA GLY A 136 2.87 5.35 -19.64
C GLY A 136 1.61 4.54 -19.99
N SER A 137 0.45 5.04 -19.57
CA SER A 137 -0.87 4.51 -19.93
C SER A 137 -1.93 5.61 -19.78
N ALA A 138 -3.08 5.44 -20.42
CA ALA A 138 -4.20 6.38 -20.29
C ALA A 138 -4.66 6.54 -18.82
N ASP A 139 -4.66 5.44 -18.06
CA ASP A 139 -5.15 5.41 -16.68
C ASP A 139 -4.07 5.68 -15.62
N ARG A 140 -2.80 5.93 -16.01
CA ARG A 140 -1.66 6.10 -15.10
C ARG A 140 -1.96 7.02 -13.92
N ARG A 141 -2.65 8.14 -14.18
CA ARG A 141 -3.02 9.12 -13.14
C ARG A 141 -4.00 8.53 -12.12
N VAL A 142 -5.05 7.86 -12.60
CA VAL A 142 -6.10 7.27 -11.75
C VAL A 142 -5.50 6.11 -10.96
N THR A 143 -4.71 5.24 -11.59
CA THR A 143 -3.98 4.16 -10.93
C THR A 143 -3.06 4.69 -9.83
N ALA A 144 -2.29 5.75 -10.09
CA ALA A 144 -1.42 6.36 -9.09
C ALA A 144 -2.19 6.90 -7.87
N VAL A 145 -3.35 7.55 -8.09
CA VAL A 145 -4.22 8.03 -7.00
C VAL A 145 -4.76 6.86 -6.18
N ALA A 146 -5.41 5.91 -6.86
CA ALA A 146 -6.09 4.80 -6.20
C ALA A 146 -5.13 3.90 -5.42
N LEU A 147 -3.96 3.59 -6.01
CA LEU A 147 -2.96 2.75 -5.38
C LEU A 147 -2.28 3.44 -4.18
N ALA A 148 -2.03 4.75 -4.26
CA ALA A 148 -1.51 5.52 -3.13
C ALA A 148 -2.50 5.56 -1.95
N ALA A 149 -3.76 5.92 -2.23
CA ALA A 149 -4.82 5.94 -1.23
C ALA A 149 -5.03 4.57 -0.59
N SER A 150 -5.08 3.51 -1.41
CA SER A 150 -5.24 2.14 -0.93
C SER A 150 -4.03 1.68 -0.08
N THR A 151 -2.81 2.08 -0.44
CA THR A 151 -1.61 1.77 0.36
C THR A 151 -1.69 2.41 1.75
N VAL A 152 -2.09 3.68 1.83
CA VAL A 152 -2.27 4.40 3.11
C VAL A 152 -3.43 3.81 3.92
N ALA A 153 -4.54 3.44 3.28
CA ALA A 153 -5.67 2.79 3.95
C ALA A 153 -5.28 1.43 4.55
N VAL A 154 -4.54 0.61 3.80
CA VAL A 154 -4.00 -0.68 4.29
C VAL A 154 -3.06 -0.44 5.46
N HIS A 155 -2.11 0.49 5.35
CA HIS A 155 -1.20 0.86 6.43
C HIS A 155 -1.96 1.23 7.71
N ASN A 156 -2.93 2.13 7.62
CA ASN A 156 -3.75 2.57 8.75
C ASN A 156 -4.53 1.40 9.40
N ALA A 157 -5.03 0.46 8.60
CA ALA A 157 -5.74 -0.72 9.12
C ALA A 157 -4.80 -1.64 9.93
N PHE A 158 -3.58 -1.88 9.44
CA PHE A 158 -2.56 -2.63 10.17
C PHE A 158 -2.13 -1.88 11.43
N LEU A 159 -1.97 -0.55 11.37
CA LEU A 159 -1.54 0.26 12.50
C LEU A 159 -2.60 0.22 13.62
N ARG A 160 -3.88 0.39 13.28
CA ARG A 160 -4.99 0.25 14.24
C ARG A 160 -5.08 -1.15 14.83
N THR A 161 -4.67 -2.17 14.09
CA THR A 161 -4.61 -3.55 14.62
C THR A 161 -3.51 -3.68 15.66
N TRP A 162 -2.31 -3.16 15.36
CA TRP A 162 -1.19 -3.16 16.30
C TRP A 162 -1.48 -2.33 17.55
N LEU A 163 -2.14 -1.17 17.43
CA LEU A 163 -2.45 -0.29 18.56
C LEU A 163 -3.39 -0.92 19.60
N ARG A 164 -4.13 -1.98 19.26
CA ARG A 164 -4.97 -2.72 20.22
C ARG A 164 -4.17 -3.65 21.14
N ASP A 165 -3.02 -4.11 20.67
CA ASP A 165 -2.11 -4.99 21.41
C ASP A 165 -0.65 -4.71 21.00
N PRO A 166 -0.09 -3.56 21.45
CA PRO A 166 1.22 -3.11 21.01
C PRO A 166 2.31 -3.99 21.62
N GLY A 167 2.92 -4.82 20.78
CA GLY A 167 4.04 -5.68 21.16
C GLY A 167 5.12 -5.70 20.09
N PRO A 168 6.39 -5.98 20.44
CA PRO A 168 7.46 -6.10 19.45
C PRO A 168 7.23 -7.25 18.45
N ALA A 169 6.84 -8.42 18.96
CA ALA A 169 6.59 -9.60 18.12
C ALA A 169 5.36 -9.41 17.21
N SER A 170 4.26 -8.85 17.73
CA SER A 170 3.08 -8.53 16.94
C SER A 170 3.39 -7.45 15.90
N GLY A 171 4.20 -6.45 16.25
CA GLY A 171 4.66 -5.40 15.35
C GLY A 171 5.41 -5.94 14.12
N GLU A 172 6.41 -6.81 14.31
CA GLU A 172 7.17 -7.39 13.19
C GLU A 172 6.31 -8.30 12.30
N GLN A 173 5.40 -9.08 12.89
CA GLN A 173 4.44 -9.89 12.13
C GLN A 173 3.54 -9.00 11.26
N LEU A 174 3.04 -7.89 11.81
CA LEU A 174 2.20 -6.95 11.06
C LEU A 174 2.98 -6.17 10.00
N VAL A 175 4.28 -5.89 10.20
CA VAL A 175 5.15 -5.33 9.15
C VAL A 175 5.30 -6.30 7.98
N ALA A 176 5.49 -7.60 8.24
CA ALA A 176 5.55 -8.62 7.19
C ALA A 176 4.21 -8.71 6.43
N ALA A 177 3.09 -8.83 7.16
CA ALA A 177 1.75 -8.90 6.58
C ALA A 177 1.36 -7.63 5.80
N LEU A 178 1.78 -6.45 6.27
CA LEU A 178 1.62 -5.18 5.55
C LEU A 178 2.37 -5.22 4.21
N SER A 179 3.61 -5.70 4.22
CA SER A 179 4.45 -5.79 3.03
C SER A 179 3.82 -6.71 1.97
N GLU A 180 3.35 -7.88 2.40
CA GLU A 180 2.63 -8.83 1.54
C GLU A 180 1.34 -8.23 1.00
N ARG A 181 0.55 -7.53 1.84
CA ARG A 181 -0.69 -6.91 1.41
C ARG A 181 -0.48 -5.79 0.40
N VAL A 182 0.54 -4.95 0.59
CA VAL A 182 0.88 -3.87 -0.34
C VAL A 182 1.42 -4.44 -1.67
N ALA A 183 2.22 -5.52 -1.60
CA ALA A 183 2.66 -6.23 -2.80
C ALA A 183 1.48 -6.83 -3.59
N TRP A 184 0.55 -7.49 -2.90
CA TRP A 184 -0.68 -8.01 -3.50
C TRP A 184 -1.57 -6.90 -4.08
N LEU A 185 -1.64 -5.76 -3.41
CA LEU A 185 -2.38 -4.59 -3.91
C LEU A 185 -1.78 -4.12 -5.23
N CYS A 186 -0.46 -4.07 -5.36
CA CYS A 186 0.20 -3.74 -6.62
C CYS A 186 -0.24 -4.69 -7.75
N SER A 187 -0.22 -6.01 -7.51
CA SER A 187 -0.63 -6.98 -8.53
C SER A 187 -2.13 -6.89 -8.88
N ALA A 188 -3.00 -6.60 -7.90
CA ALA A 188 -4.43 -6.35 -8.14
C ALA A 188 -4.67 -5.11 -9.04
N PHE A 189 -3.83 -4.08 -8.90
CA PHE A 189 -3.82 -2.91 -9.79
C PHE A 189 -3.02 -3.11 -11.08
N GLY A 190 -2.43 -4.29 -11.26
CA GLY A 190 -1.64 -4.56 -12.45
C GLY A 190 -0.27 -3.90 -12.48
N VAL A 191 0.36 -3.77 -11.33
CA VAL A 191 1.66 -3.14 -11.14
C VAL A 191 2.61 -4.18 -10.57
N GLY A 192 3.80 -4.32 -11.16
CA GLY A 192 4.83 -5.27 -10.68
C GLY A 192 4.72 -6.69 -11.26
N VAL A 193 3.65 -7.01 -11.99
CA VAL A 193 3.65 -8.20 -12.85
C VAL A 193 4.52 -7.88 -14.05
N SER A 194 5.68 -8.53 -14.16
CA SER A 194 6.35 -8.63 -15.46
C SER A 194 5.30 -9.06 -16.47
N SER A 195 5.30 -8.45 -17.65
CA SER A 195 4.39 -8.77 -18.75
C SER A 195 4.69 -10.15 -19.34
N THR A 196 4.63 -11.18 -18.50
CA THR A 196 4.50 -12.59 -18.82
C THR A 196 3.54 -13.12 -17.77
N ALA A 197 2.29 -13.38 -18.17
CA ALA A 197 1.17 -13.81 -17.33
C ALA A 197 0.45 -12.70 -16.53
N ARG A 198 -0.40 -11.92 -17.22
CA ARG A 198 -1.70 -11.56 -16.64
C ARG A 198 -2.80 -12.15 -17.52
N GLY A 199 -3.26 -13.33 -17.11
CA GLY A 199 -4.51 -13.87 -17.59
C GLY A 199 -5.69 -13.14 -16.96
N PHE A 200 -6.60 -12.62 -17.77
CA PHE A 200 -7.86 -13.34 -17.89
C PHE A 200 -7.55 -14.59 -18.73
N PRO A 201 -8.22 -15.76 -18.54
CA PRO A 201 -7.88 -16.96 -19.31
C PRO A 201 -8.38 -16.78 -20.76
N ALA A 202 -7.62 -16.03 -21.54
CA ALA A 202 -7.68 -15.92 -22.98
C ALA A 202 -6.28 -15.49 -23.42
N ASP A 203 -5.43 -16.47 -23.65
CA ASP A 203 -4.11 -16.27 -24.22
C ASP A 203 -4.31 -15.97 -25.71
N VAL A 204 -4.42 -14.70 -26.08
CA VAL A 204 -4.45 -14.28 -27.49
C VAL A 204 -3.01 -14.32 -27.99
N THR A 205 -2.60 -15.51 -28.44
CA THR A 205 -1.37 -15.66 -29.22
C THR A 205 -1.66 -15.23 -30.65
N PHE A 206 -1.00 -14.17 -31.12
CA PHE A 206 -0.95 -13.89 -32.56
C PHE A 206 -0.16 -15.02 -33.21
N LEU A 207 -0.81 -15.72 -34.14
CA LEU A 207 -0.16 -16.77 -34.89
C LEU A 207 1.02 -16.20 -35.67
N PRO A 208 2.15 -16.92 -35.75
CA PRO A 208 3.23 -16.58 -36.67
C PRO A 208 2.66 -16.39 -38.08
N PRO A 209 3.22 -15.48 -38.89
CA PRO A 209 2.69 -15.20 -40.24
C PRO A 209 2.71 -16.43 -41.16
N GLU A 210 3.37 -17.52 -40.76
CA GLU A 210 3.36 -18.79 -41.48
C GLU A 210 2.14 -19.69 -41.19
N ILE A 211 1.30 -19.36 -40.19
CA ILE A 211 0.11 -20.15 -39.84
C ILE A 211 -1.17 -19.45 -40.35
N SER A 212 -1.82 -20.05 -41.34
CA SER A 212 -3.14 -19.64 -41.83
C SER A 212 -4.26 -20.32 -41.05
N VAL A 213 -5.22 -19.54 -40.53
CA VAL A 213 -6.46 -20.04 -39.91
C VAL A 213 -7.63 -19.77 -40.84
N GLU A 214 -8.37 -20.83 -41.17
CA GLU A 214 -9.68 -20.71 -41.80
C GLU A 214 -10.76 -20.84 -40.73
N PHE A 215 -11.65 -19.86 -40.64
CA PHE A 215 -12.82 -19.90 -39.78
C PHE A 215 -14.04 -20.30 -40.63
N ASP A 216 -14.65 -21.44 -40.31
CA ASP A 216 -15.96 -21.81 -40.85
C ASP A 216 -17.06 -21.09 -40.06
N ASP A 217 -17.34 -19.86 -40.47
CA ASP A 217 -18.34 -18.98 -39.84
C ASP A 217 -19.77 -19.54 -39.89
N ASP A 218 -20.05 -20.48 -40.81
CA ASP A 218 -21.38 -21.10 -40.98
C ASP A 218 -21.68 -22.17 -39.90
N ALA A 219 -20.63 -22.75 -39.29
CA ALA A 219 -20.75 -23.70 -38.19
C ALA A 219 -21.01 -23.00 -36.84
N ALA A 220 -20.39 -21.85 -36.61
CA ALA A 220 -20.47 -21.10 -35.35
C ALA A 220 -21.85 -20.47 -35.10
N ARG A 221 -22.54 -20.03 -36.17
CA ARG A 221 -23.87 -19.38 -36.06
C ARG A 221 -25.00 -20.34 -35.68
N ARG A 222 -24.82 -21.66 -35.80
CA ARG A 222 -25.91 -22.64 -35.63
C ARG A 222 -26.10 -23.17 -34.19
N ARG A 223 -25.29 -22.76 -33.19
CA ARG A 223 -25.28 -23.43 -31.88
C ARG A 223 -25.34 -22.47 -30.68
N SER A 224 -26.46 -21.77 -30.49
CA SER A 224 -26.82 -21.22 -29.18
C SER A 224 -27.43 -22.34 -28.30
N GLY A 225 -26.55 -23.15 -27.69
CA GLY A 225 -26.94 -24.22 -26.75
C GLY A 225 -26.12 -25.52 -26.85
N GLY A 226 -25.09 -25.57 -27.71
CA GLY A 226 -24.25 -26.76 -27.88
C GLY A 226 -23.04 -26.82 -26.93
N PRO A 227 -22.41 -28.01 -26.77
CA PRO A 227 -21.25 -28.20 -25.89
C PRO A 227 -20.11 -27.23 -26.25
N SER A 228 -19.38 -26.78 -25.23
CA SER A 228 -18.23 -25.87 -25.36
C SER A 228 -17.25 -26.36 -26.43
N PRO A 229 -16.74 -25.46 -27.30
CA PRO A 229 -15.85 -25.86 -28.37
C PRO A 229 -14.55 -26.45 -27.80
N VAL A 230 -14.12 -27.59 -28.36
CA VAL A 230 -12.85 -28.23 -28.04
C VAL A 230 -11.87 -27.91 -29.17
N VAL A 231 -10.75 -27.27 -28.83
CA VAL A 231 -9.67 -27.00 -29.78
C VAL A 231 -8.65 -28.13 -29.70
N VAL A 232 -8.37 -28.78 -30.84
CA VAL A 232 -7.39 -29.87 -30.95
C VAL A 232 -6.20 -29.37 -31.75
N VAL A 233 -5.00 -29.46 -31.17
CA VAL A 233 -3.75 -29.10 -31.85
C VAL A 233 -3.27 -30.30 -32.68
N VAL A 234 -3.18 -30.13 -33.99
CA VAL A 234 -2.78 -31.18 -34.93
C VAL A 234 -1.34 -30.92 -35.39
N PRO A 235 -0.39 -31.84 -35.15
CA PRO A 235 0.96 -31.72 -35.68
C PRO A 235 0.95 -31.66 -37.21
N GLN A 236 1.82 -30.84 -37.79
CA GLN A 236 1.88 -30.64 -39.24
C GLN A 236 2.14 -31.98 -39.96
N GLY A 237 1.31 -32.31 -40.95
CA GLY A 237 1.37 -33.57 -41.71
C GLY A 237 0.59 -34.74 -41.10
N ALA A 238 -0.03 -34.57 -39.92
CA ALA A 238 -0.95 -35.55 -39.35
C ALA A 238 -2.39 -35.33 -39.82
N ASP A 239 -3.18 -36.40 -39.91
CA ASP A 239 -4.62 -36.32 -40.20
C ASP A 239 -5.37 -35.71 -39.00
N PRO A 240 -6.03 -34.54 -39.16
CA PRO A 240 -6.78 -33.89 -38.11
C PRO A 240 -7.87 -34.76 -37.47
N ALA A 241 -8.55 -35.60 -38.25
CA ALA A 241 -9.67 -36.42 -37.76
C ALA A 241 -9.17 -37.49 -36.78
N VAL A 242 -8.04 -38.12 -37.12
CA VAL A 242 -7.41 -39.15 -36.29
C VAL A 242 -6.88 -38.56 -34.98
N VAL A 243 -6.28 -37.37 -35.03
CA VAL A 243 -5.78 -36.68 -33.83
C VAL A 243 -6.93 -36.23 -32.91
N ALA A 244 -8.03 -35.73 -33.48
CA ALA A 244 -9.21 -35.35 -32.72
C ALA A 244 -9.86 -36.56 -32.00
N GLU A 245 -10.03 -37.69 -32.70
CA GLU A 245 -10.62 -38.89 -32.12
C GLU A 245 -9.76 -39.45 -30.98
N ARG A 246 -8.43 -39.52 -31.16
CA ARG A 246 -7.51 -39.97 -30.11
C ARG A 246 -7.58 -39.07 -28.88
N THR A 247 -7.59 -37.75 -29.09
CA THR A 247 -7.64 -36.76 -28.00
C THR A 247 -8.96 -36.86 -27.22
N ALA A 248 -10.09 -36.97 -27.92
CA ALA A 248 -11.40 -37.14 -27.29
C ALA A 248 -11.46 -38.42 -26.44
N ARG A 249 -10.87 -39.52 -26.93
CA ARG A 249 -10.83 -40.79 -26.20
C ARG A 249 -9.98 -40.70 -24.93
N SER A 250 -8.79 -40.10 -25.00
CA SER A 250 -7.91 -39.93 -23.83
C SER A 250 -8.55 -39.05 -22.75
N VAL A 251 -9.25 -37.97 -23.13
CA VAL A 251 -9.98 -37.12 -22.19
C VAL A 251 -11.12 -37.90 -21.53
N TYR A 252 -11.87 -38.68 -22.31
CA TYR A 252 -12.98 -39.48 -21.79
C TYR A 252 -12.51 -40.57 -20.81
N GLU A 253 -11.37 -41.23 -21.08
CA GLU A 253 -10.80 -42.22 -20.16
C GLU A 253 -10.27 -41.58 -18.87
N ALA A 254 -9.60 -40.44 -18.96
CA ALA A 254 -9.11 -39.69 -17.79
C ALA A 254 -10.23 -39.19 -16.87
N LEU A 255 -11.43 -38.96 -17.41
CA LEU A 255 -12.60 -38.56 -16.63
C LEU A 255 -13.36 -39.73 -15.99
N LYS A 256 -13.06 -40.98 -16.39
CA LYS A 256 -13.67 -42.20 -15.83
C LYS A 256 -12.82 -42.89 -14.77
N SER A 257 -11.54 -42.53 -14.64
CA SER A 257 -10.63 -43.02 -13.59
C SER A 257 -10.71 -42.18 -12.32
#